data_AF-A0A815MHM7-F1
#
_entry.id   AF-A0A815MHM7-F1
#
_cell.length_a   1.000
_cell.length_b   1.000
_cell.length_c   1.000
_cell.angle_alpha   90.00
_cell.angle_beta   90.00
_cell.angle_gamma   90.00
#
_symmetry.space_group_name_H-M   'P 1'
#
loop_
_entity.id
_entity.type
_entity.pdbx_description
1 polymer ?
#
loop_
_entity_poly.entity_id
_entity_poly.type
_entity_poly.pdbx_seq_one_letter_code
_entity_poly.pdbx_strand_id
1 'polypeptide(L)'
;MSKEEIKRLFKQFDNGNGHLSLAEIDRAVIHFYPQFGTNKKAIMRAYKAADTSGNGFVELREFEKIVLLLKQYDEISKIFEELDTNDDHRISFQEFKRGFQLLGEDDSDEDSLRQEFNAIDSNHGGYILFDEFCMYMANKKI
;
A
#
# COMPACT_ATOMS: atom_id res chain seq x y z
N MET A 1 -0.96 -6.09 -19.25
CA MET A 1 -2.02 -7.08 -19.53
C MET A 1 -3.05 -6.49 -20.47
N SER A 2 -3.63 -7.32 -21.32
CA SER A 2 -4.77 -6.96 -22.16
C SER A 2 -6.07 -6.92 -21.34
N LYS A 3 -7.11 -6.24 -21.86
CA LYS A 3 -8.43 -6.21 -21.22
C LYS A 3 -9.07 -7.61 -21.17
N GLU A 4 -8.74 -8.44 -22.14
CA GLU A 4 -9.19 -9.83 -22.26
C GLU A 4 -8.60 -10.70 -21.17
N GLU A 5 -7.31 -10.54 -20.86
CA GLU A 5 -6.66 -11.20 -19.73
C GLU A 5 -7.32 -10.80 -18.42
N ILE A 6 -7.45 -9.50 -18.15
CA ILE A 6 -8.10 -8.97 -16.93
C ILE A 6 -9.49 -9.59 -16.73
N LYS A 7 -10.32 -9.61 -17.78
CA LYS A 7 -11.66 -10.22 -17.74
C LYS A 7 -11.63 -11.72 -17.45
N ARG A 8 -10.65 -12.45 -17.99
CA ARG A 8 -10.49 -13.89 -17.72
C ARG A 8 -10.09 -14.13 -16.27
N LEU A 9 -9.13 -13.38 -15.74
CA LEU A 9 -8.71 -13.50 -14.34
C LEU A 9 -9.88 -13.19 -13.40
N PHE A 10 -10.61 -12.11 -13.66
CA PHE A 10 -11.78 -11.73 -12.87
C PHE A 10 -12.81 -12.86 -12.81
N LYS A 11 -13.21 -13.40 -13.96
CA LYS A 11 -14.20 -14.48 -14.05
C LYS A 11 -13.76 -15.80 -13.41
N GLN A 12 -12.46 -16.05 -13.31
CA GLN A 12 -11.95 -17.28 -12.70
C GLN A 12 -12.11 -17.29 -11.17
N PHE A 13 -12.12 -16.11 -10.55
CA PHE A 13 -12.20 -15.96 -9.09
C PHE A 13 -13.56 -15.46 -8.60
N ASP A 14 -14.37 -14.89 -9.49
CA ASP A 14 -15.76 -14.52 -9.22
C ASP A 14 -16.62 -15.77 -8.98
N ASN A 15 -17.34 -15.79 -7.87
CA ASN A 15 -18.27 -16.86 -7.51
C ASN A 15 -19.62 -16.79 -8.25
N GLY A 16 -19.77 -15.86 -9.18
CA GLY A 16 -20.97 -15.63 -9.99
C GLY A 16 -21.83 -14.48 -9.47
N ASN A 17 -21.35 -13.71 -8.50
CA ASN A 17 -22.04 -12.52 -8.00
C ASN A 17 -21.65 -11.25 -8.78
N GLY A 18 -20.64 -11.31 -9.67
CA GLY A 18 -20.22 -10.19 -10.50
C GLY A 18 -19.21 -9.25 -9.83
N HIS A 19 -18.69 -9.62 -8.66
CA HIS A 19 -17.76 -8.82 -7.84
C HIS A 19 -16.73 -9.73 -7.14
N LEU A 20 -15.57 -9.18 -6.78
CA LEU A 20 -14.57 -9.92 -6.00
C LEU A 20 -14.48 -9.38 -4.58
N SER A 21 -14.67 -10.26 -3.61
CA SER A 21 -14.35 -10.02 -2.20
C SER A 21 -12.83 -9.96 -1.97
N LEU A 22 -12.40 -9.43 -0.83
CA LEU A 22 -10.99 -9.44 -0.42
C LEU A 22 -10.37 -10.85 -0.47
N ALA A 23 -11.12 -11.89 -0.08
CA ALA A 23 -10.63 -13.27 -0.10
C ALA A 23 -10.48 -13.83 -1.54
N GLU A 24 -11.31 -13.40 -2.48
CA GLU A 24 -11.17 -13.75 -3.90
C GLU A 24 -9.98 -13.01 -4.53
N ILE A 25 -9.80 -11.74 -4.19
CA ILE A 25 -8.61 -10.96 -4.58
C ILE A 25 -7.34 -11.59 -4.01
N ASP A 26 -7.29 -11.94 -2.73
CA ASP A 26 -6.11 -12.54 -2.10
C ASP A 26 -5.70 -13.83 -2.83
N ARG A 27 -6.68 -14.70 -3.13
CA ARG A 27 -6.43 -15.92 -3.92
C ARG A 27 -5.96 -15.61 -5.35
N ALA A 28 -6.56 -14.62 -6.01
CA ALA A 28 -6.16 -14.21 -7.36
C ALA A 28 -4.71 -13.67 -7.39
N VAL A 29 -4.34 -12.87 -6.39
CA VAL A 29 -2.99 -12.32 -6.26
C VAL A 29 -1.98 -13.43 -6.02
N ILE A 30 -2.24 -14.35 -5.07
CA ILE A 30 -1.34 -15.49 -4.82
C ILE A 30 -1.14 -16.33 -6.08
N HIS A 31 -2.19 -16.54 -6.88
CA HIS A 31 -2.13 -17.39 -8.05
C HIS A 31 -1.38 -16.75 -9.24
N PHE A 32 -1.66 -15.48 -9.56
CA PHE A 32 -1.11 -14.83 -10.75
C PHE A 32 0.09 -13.93 -10.48
N TYR A 33 0.20 -13.42 -9.26
CA TYR A 33 1.26 -12.53 -8.82
C TYR A 33 1.86 -13.05 -7.51
N PRO A 34 2.39 -14.28 -7.48
CA PRO A 34 2.94 -14.88 -6.26
C PRO A 34 4.02 -14.02 -5.61
N GLN A 35 4.73 -13.19 -6.37
CA GLN A 35 5.69 -12.22 -5.86
C GLN A 35 5.08 -11.19 -4.90
N PHE A 36 3.78 -10.91 -5.00
CA PHE A 36 3.06 -10.02 -4.09
C PHE A 36 2.25 -10.80 -3.03
N GLY A 37 2.16 -12.13 -3.16
CA GLY A 37 1.24 -12.98 -2.37
C GLY A 37 1.56 -13.05 -0.88
N THR A 38 2.81 -12.75 -0.48
CA THR A 38 3.25 -12.70 0.92
C THR A 38 2.99 -11.35 1.58
N ASN A 39 2.88 -10.27 0.80
CA ASN A 39 2.71 -8.93 1.33
C ASN A 39 1.23 -8.58 1.58
N LYS A 40 0.68 -9.11 2.67
CA LYS A 40 -0.74 -8.92 3.03
C LYS A 40 -1.11 -7.45 3.26
N LYS A 41 -0.19 -6.63 3.75
CA LYS A 41 -0.40 -5.18 3.94
C LYS A 41 -0.61 -4.49 2.59
N ALA A 42 0.24 -4.77 1.61
CA ALA A 42 0.11 -4.23 0.25
C ALA A 42 -1.18 -4.71 -0.44
N ILE A 43 -1.53 -5.99 -0.32
CA ILE A 43 -2.78 -6.54 -0.89
C ILE A 43 -4.00 -5.83 -0.30
N MET A 44 -4.07 -5.72 1.02
CA MET A 44 -5.18 -5.05 1.70
C MET A 44 -5.27 -3.57 1.32
N ARG A 45 -4.13 -2.87 1.20
CA ARG A 45 -4.12 -1.46 0.82
C ARG A 45 -4.53 -1.26 -0.64
N ALA A 46 -4.07 -2.13 -1.55
CA ALA A 46 -4.46 -2.14 -2.95
C ALA A 46 -5.96 -2.39 -3.12
N TYR A 47 -6.51 -3.35 -2.37
CA TYR A 47 -7.94 -3.62 -2.32
C TYR A 47 -8.74 -2.38 -1.90
N LYS A 48 -8.41 -1.79 -0.75
CA LYS A 48 -9.10 -0.60 -0.23
C LYS A 48 -9.00 0.59 -1.19
N ALA A 49 -7.88 0.75 -1.90
CA ALA A 49 -7.69 1.82 -2.87
C ALA A 49 -8.42 1.56 -4.21
N ALA A 50 -8.64 0.29 -4.57
CA ALA A 50 -9.32 -0.09 -5.80
C ALA A 50 -10.86 -0.02 -5.66
N ASP A 51 -11.41 -0.33 -4.48
CA ASP A 51 -12.83 -0.19 -4.16
C ASP A 51 -13.23 1.29 -4.09
N THR A 52 -13.36 1.90 -5.26
CA THR A 52 -13.80 3.29 -5.41
C THR A 52 -15.30 3.45 -5.20
N SER A 53 -16.05 2.36 -5.33
CA SER A 53 -17.48 2.33 -5.06
C SER A 53 -17.80 2.38 -3.57
N GLY A 54 -16.87 1.95 -2.71
CA GLY A 54 -17.04 1.84 -1.26
C GLY A 54 -18.03 0.76 -0.84
N ASN A 55 -18.34 -0.20 -1.74
CA ASN A 55 -19.30 -1.26 -1.46
C ASN A 55 -18.68 -2.47 -0.74
N GLY A 56 -17.37 -2.43 -0.48
CA GLY A 56 -16.63 -3.51 0.16
C GLY A 56 -16.34 -4.67 -0.77
N PHE A 57 -16.41 -4.48 -2.09
CA PHE A 57 -16.08 -5.44 -3.15
C PHE A 57 -15.32 -4.75 -4.29
N VAL A 58 -14.77 -5.56 -5.20
CA VAL A 58 -14.07 -5.07 -6.39
C VAL A 58 -14.83 -5.47 -7.63
N GLU A 59 -15.26 -4.48 -8.40
CA GLU A 59 -15.88 -4.65 -9.70
C GLU A 59 -14.84 -4.86 -10.82
N LEU A 60 -15.27 -5.39 -11.97
CA LEU A 60 -14.37 -5.59 -13.12
C LEU A 60 -13.62 -4.30 -13.52
N ARG A 61 -14.30 -3.14 -13.45
CA ARG A 61 -13.70 -1.82 -13.75
C ARG A 61 -12.67 -1.36 -12.72
N GLU A 62 -12.74 -1.89 -11.50
CA GLU A 62 -11.84 -1.60 -10.38
C GLU A 62 -10.67 -2.58 -10.35
N PHE A 63 -10.89 -3.82 -10.80
CA PHE A 63 -9.87 -4.87 -10.86
C PHE A 63 -8.68 -4.49 -11.75
N GLU A 64 -8.89 -3.71 -12.81
CA GLU A 64 -7.79 -3.19 -13.65
C GLU A 64 -6.77 -2.39 -12.82
N LYS A 65 -7.24 -1.65 -11.80
CA LYS A 65 -6.38 -0.83 -10.94
C LYS A 65 -5.64 -1.64 -9.90
N ILE A 66 -6.18 -2.78 -9.47
CA ILE A 66 -5.57 -3.61 -8.42
C ILE A 66 -4.13 -3.98 -8.78
N VAL A 67 -3.86 -4.40 -10.01
CA VAL A 67 -2.50 -4.82 -10.40
C VAL A 67 -1.49 -3.67 -10.29
N LEU A 68 -1.91 -2.46 -10.68
CA LEU A 68 -1.08 -1.25 -10.57
C LEU A 68 -0.86 -0.88 -9.10
N LEU A 69 -1.93 -0.90 -8.30
CA LEU A 69 -1.88 -0.58 -6.88
C LEU A 69 -1.07 -1.60 -6.08
N LEU A 70 -1.13 -2.89 -6.43
CA LEU A 70 -0.33 -3.94 -5.79
C LEU A 70 1.15 -3.66 -5.95
N LYS A 71 1.60 -3.35 -7.18
CA LYS A 71 3.00 -2.99 -7.43
C LYS A 71 3.41 -1.77 -6.59
N GLN A 72 2.59 -0.72 -6.63
CA GLN A 72 2.87 0.51 -5.89
C GLN A 72 2.95 0.28 -4.37
N TYR A 73 1.99 -0.43 -3.79
CA TYR A 73 1.97 -0.68 -2.35
C TYR A 73 3.00 -1.71 -1.90
N ASP A 74 3.43 -2.63 -2.78
CA ASP A 74 4.55 -3.52 -2.51
C ASP A 74 5.88 -2.74 -2.41
N GLU A 75 6.12 -1.79 -3.34
CA GLU A 75 7.28 -0.89 -3.28
C GLU A 75 7.25 -0.01 -2.02
N ILE A 76 6.09 0.57 -1.68
CA ILE A 76 5.91 1.36 -0.45
C ILE A 76 6.13 0.50 0.81
N SER A 77 5.66 -0.75 0.82
CA SER A 77 5.86 -1.67 1.95
C SER A 77 7.32 -1.98 2.20
N LYS A 78 8.12 -2.17 1.14
CA LYS A 78 9.56 -2.39 1.27
C LYS A 78 10.25 -1.19 1.90
N ILE A 79 9.91 0.02 1.46
CA ILE A 79 10.44 1.24 2.07
C ILE A 79 10.01 1.34 3.54
N PHE A 80 8.76 1.03 3.84
CA PHE A 80 8.26 1.03 5.22
C PHE A 80 9.04 0.03 6.11
N GLU A 81 9.26 -1.19 5.62
CA GLU A 81 10.02 -2.24 6.31
C GLU A 81 11.50 -1.89 6.48
N GLU A 82 12.10 -1.14 5.55
CA GLU A 82 13.47 -0.61 5.69
C GLU A 82 13.57 0.47 6.78
N LEU A 83 12.49 1.24 7.01
CA LEU A 83 12.42 2.27 8.05
C LEU A 83 12.08 1.69 9.43
N ASP A 84 11.17 0.72 9.49
CA ASP A 84 10.71 0.02 10.71
C ASP A 84 11.77 -0.97 11.23
N THR A 85 12.84 -0.42 11.80
CA THR A 85 14.00 -1.22 12.22
C THR A 85 13.75 -2.14 13.42
N ASN A 86 12.73 -1.85 14.22
CA ASN A 86 12.35 -2.66 15.38
C ASN A 86 11.21 -3.65 15.09
N ASP A 87 10.64 -3.64 13.88
CA ASP A 87 9.53 -4.47 13.41
C ASP A 87 8.27 -4.35 14.30
N ASP A 88 8.00 -3.17 14.84
CA ASP A 88 6.78 -2.90 15.63
C ASP A 88 5.57 -2.52 14.75
N HIS A 89 5.79 -2.52 13.43
CA HIS A 89 4.83 -2.20 12.38
C HIS A 89 4.40 -0.74 12.35
N ARG A 90 5.21 0.16 12.91
CA ARG A 90 5.02 1.61 12.95
C ARG A 90 6.38 2.26 12.76
N ILE A 91 6.39 3.50 12.30
CA ILE A 91 7.63 4.28 12.19
C ILE A 91 7.63 5.30 13.32
N SER A 92 8.56 5.14 14.25
CA SER A 92 8.85 6.15 15.27
C SER A 92 9.55 7.37 14.65
N PHE A 93 9.56 8.50 15.36
CA PHE A 93 10.31 9.68 14.90
C PHE A 93 11.80 9.41 14.70
N GLN A 94 12.40 8.53 15.51
CA GLN A 94 13.82 8.18 15.40
C GLN A 94 14.10 7.36 14.14
N GLU A 95 13.21 6.42 13.80
CA GLU A 95 13.29 5.63 12.57
C GLU A 95 13.07 6.49 11.34
N PHE A 96 12.09 7.39 11.37
CA PHE A 96 11.86 8.38 10.33
C PHE A 96 13.10 9.24 10.06
N LYS A 97 13.68 9.82 11.12
CA LYS A 97 14.90 10.64 11.05
C LYS A 97 16.06 9.86 10.43
N ARG A 98 16.29 8.62 10.90
CA ARG A 98 17.34 7.74 10.36
C ARG A 98 17.13 7.46 8.87
N GLY A 99 15.89 7.20 8.46
CA GLY A 99 15.53 6.97 7.05
C GLY A 99 15.92 8.11 6.12
N PHE A 100 15.57 9.34 6.51
CA PHE A 100 15.89 10.54 5.72
C PHE A 100 17.40 10.80 5.61
N GLN A 101 18.16 10.53 6.67
CA GLN A 101 19.61 10.61 6.64
C GLN A 101 20.22 9.58 5.67
N LEU A 102 19.69 8.36 5.63
CA LEU A 102 20.15 7.31 4.69
C LEU A 102 19.84 7.64 3.23
N LEU A 103 18.77 8.41 2.96
CA LEU A 103 18.41 8.88 1.62
C LEU A 103 19.25 10.08 1.14
N GLY A 104 20.17 10.58 1.97
CA GLY A 104 21.06 11.69 1.63
C GLY A 104 20.47 13.09 1.83
N GLU A 105 19.32 13.20 2.51
CA GLU A 105 18.75 14.49 2.94
C GLU A 105 19.23 14.86 4.36
N ASP A 106 20.56 14.89 4.54
CA ASP A 106 21.24 15.05 5.84
C ASP A 106 21.31 16.53 6.32
N ASP A 107 20.83 17.48 5.51
CA ASP A 107 20.86 18.91 5.83
C ASP A 107 19.58 19.43 6.53
N SER A 108 18.56 18.58 6.72
CA SER A 108 17.31 18.98 7.39
C SER A 108 17.49 19.08 8.91
N ASP A 109 17.13 20.22 9.49
CA ASP A 109 17.12 20.39 10.94
C ASP A 109 16.00 19.58 11.62
N GLU A 110 16.14 19.33 12.92
CA GLU A 110 15.22 18.48 13.66
C GLU A 110 13.78 19.02 13.71
N ASP A 111 13.60 20.34 13.74
CA ASP A 111 12.27 20.95 13.76
C ASP A 111 11.57 20.76 12.41
N SER A 112 12.30 20.88 11.30
CA SER A 112 11.79 20.60 9.95
C SER A 112 11.36 19.12 9.80
N LEU A 113 12.20 18.18 10.24
CA LEU A 113 11.86 16.75 10.22
C LEU A 113 10.66 16.44 11.12
N ARG A 114 10.55 17.12 12.26
CA ARG A 114 9.42 16.98 13.19
C ARG A 114 8.12 17.48 12.57
N GLN A 115 8.16 18.58 11.83
CA GLN A 115 7.00 19.10 11.11
C GLN A 115 6.53 18.13 10.03
N GLU A 116 7.45 17.56 9.24
CA GLU A 116 7.09 16.59 8.21
C GLU A 116 6.53 15.30 8.83
N PHE A 117 7.15 14.78 9.88
CA PHE A 117 6.63 13.64 10.64
C PHE A 117 5.19 13.88 11.12
N ASN A 118 4.94 15.04 11.74
CA ASN A 118 3.60 15.39 12.24
C ASN A 118 2.58 15.61 11.12
N ALA A 119 3.03 16.01 9.92
CA ALA A 119 2.16 16.13 8.76
C ALA A 119 1.75 14.75 8.20
N ILE A 120 2.59 13.73 8.39
CA ILE A 120 2.29 12.34 8.01
C ILE A 120 1.42 11.65 9.07
N ASP A 121 1.76 11.81 10.36
CA ASP A 121 1.01 11.30 11.53
C ASP A 121 -0.33 12.05 11.70
N SER A 122 -1.26 11.72 10.79
CA SER A 122 -2.56 12.37 10.66
C SER A 122 -3.49 12.04 11.82
N ASN A 123 -3.30 10.87 12.46
CA ASN A 123 -4.06 10.50 13.66
C ASN A 123 -3.46 11.04 14.97
N HIS A 124 -2.28 11.67 14.91
CA HIS A 124 -1.55 12.21 16.06
C HIS A 124 -1.25 11.16 17.14
N GLY A 125 -0.96 9.94 16.71
CA GLY A 125 -0.65 8.81 17.59
C GLY A 125 0.80 8.81 18.08
N GLY A 126 1.64 9.69 17.54
CA GLY A 126 3.08 9.76 17.80
C GLY A 126 3.91 8.78 16.98
N TYR A 127 3.29 8.09 16.03
CA TYR A 127 3.90 7.08 15.15
C TYR A 127 3.26 7.17 13.77
N ILE A 128 4.05 6.98 12.71
CA ILE A 128 3.51 6.87 11.36
C ILE A 128 3.10 5.42 11.12
N LEU A 129 1.81 5.20 10.85
CA LEU A 129 1.28 3.89 10.47
C LEU A 129 1.45 3.64 8.96
N PHE A 130 1.41 2.37 8.56
CA PHE A 130 1.52 2.01 7.14
C PHE A 130 0.48 2.71 6.24
N ASP A 131 -0.76 2.85 6.71
CA ASP A 131 -1.82 3.53 5.96
C ASP A 131 -1.51 5.03 5.77
N GLU A 132 -0.90 5.68 6.77
CA GLU A 132 -0.48 7.09 6.72
C GLU A 132 0.72 7.27 5.79
N PHE A 133 1.70 6.37 5.90
CA PHE A 133 2.86 6.35 5.00
C PHE A 133 2.42 6.17 3.54
N CYS A 134 1.47 5.27 3.28
CA CYS A 134 0.87 5.09 1.96
C CYS A 134 0.21 6.36 1.42
N MET A 135 -0.52 7.10 2.25
CA MET A 135 -1.17 8.36 1.85
C MET A 135 -0.13 9.44 1.53
N TYR A 136 0.92 9.54 2.35
CA TYR A 136 2.02 10.45 2.12
C TYR A 136 2.76 10.15 0.81
N MET A 137 3.14 8.89 0.58
CA MET A 137 3.86 8.46 -0.63
C MET A 137 2.99 8.61 -1.90
N ALA A 138 1.68 8.42 -1.80
CA ALA A 138 0.76 8.66 -2.91
C ALA A 138 0.66 10.16 -3.28
N ASN A 139 0.77 11.06 -2.29
CA ASN A 139 0.71 12.50 -2.51
C ASN A 139 2.04 13.10 -2.98
N LYS A 140 3.19 12.50 -2.62
CA LYS A 140 4.52 13.07 -2.93
C LYS A 140 4.96 12.93 -4.40
N LYS A 141 4.18 12.24 -5.26
CA LYS A 141 4.51 11.93 -6.68
C LYS A 141 5.98 11.53 -6.86
N ILE A 142 6.27 10.25 -6.71
CA ILE A 142 7.50 9.64 -7.28
C ILE A 142 7.44 9.76 -8.81
#